data_AF-A0A0C3HHU1-F1
#
_entry.id   AF-A0A0C3HHU1-F1
#
_cell.length_a   1.000
_cell.length_b   1.000
_cell.length_c   1.000
_cell.angle_alpha   90.00
_cell.angle_beta   90.00
_cell.angle_gamma   90.00
#
_symmetry.space_group_name_H-M   'P 1'
#
loop_
_entity.id
_entity.type
_entity.pdbx_description
1 polymer ?
#
loop_
_entity_poly.entity_id
_entity_poly.type
_entity_poly.pdbx_seq_one_letter_code
_entity_poly.pdbx_strand_id
1 'polypeptide(L)'
;MRLLLIRHGETVDNVAQVYAGTLDSALTNHGVTQALRLGSYLASANVKLSKIFSSDLQRAFKTAEYIRLAQTNPLPETTKLKLLREQDFGSYEGKAYTERPRVSDKQGQEALIDSLQSDPDFKYVEPRESMVLRMNTFIDSYLAELTQGMADGDTVAVIAHGIILSFLWRGIMQRFETRNILLAPPVMIADRGMDLKYLGSWANTGYMDLEIRKKSISTQDSGHTSPRLHQSQRDITQYSTLEQRDSEFPPELAYPAILNGAISLPFQASTSPMQQPPSSPEERVLIVKAINCRDHLRGLKKTRGGIGSLQYDEKQSSMDSFVKRRKVG
;
A
#
# COMPACT_ATOMS: atom_id res chain seq x y z
N MET A 1 -13.07 -2.26 15.10
CA MET A 1 -11.61 -2.07 14.85
C MET A 1 -11.39 -1.04 13.76
N ARG A 2 -10.39 -0.16 13.90
CA ARG A 2 -9.91 0.76 12.86
C ARG A 2 -8.57 0.27 12.30
N LEU A 3 -8.37 0.38 11.00
CA LEU A 3 -7.16 -0.07 10.31
C LEU A 3 -6.62 1.06 9.43
N LEU A 4 -5.38 1.47 9.69
CA LEU A 4 -4.66 2.46 8.89
C LEU A 4 -3.64 1.75 8.00
N LEU A 5 -3.77 1.88 6.69
CA LEU A 5 -2.75 1.41 5.74
C LEU A 5 -1.91 2.60 5.30
N ILE A 6 -0.59 2.56 5.51
CA ILE A 6 0.29 3.72 5.39
C ILE A 6 1.48 3.36 4.51
N ARG A 7 1.74 4.15 3.45
CA ARG A 7 2.98 4.01 2.68
C ARG A 7 4.15 4.65 3.44
N HIS A 8 5.34 4.06 3.37
CA HIS A 8 6.57 4.68 3.90
C HIS A 8 6.81 6.11 3.37
N GLY A 9 7.62 6.90 4.10
CA GLY A 9 8.06 8.23 3.67
C GLY A 9 8.99 8.20 2.46
N GLU A 10 9.20 9.35 1.83
CA GLU A 10 10.06 9.47 0.64
C GLU A 10 11.47 8.93 0.88
N THR A 11 12.00 8.15 -0.08
CA THR A 11 13.36 7.64 -0.06
C THR A 11 14.25 8.25 -1.14
N VAL A 12 15.56 8.05 -1.02
CA VAL A 12 16.53 8.46 -2.04
C VAL A 12 16.20 7.86 -3.41
N ASP A 13 15.76 6.59 -3.45
CA ASP A 13 15.42 5.92 -4.71
C ASP A 13 14.08 6.39 -5.30
N ASN A 14 13.15 6.85 -4.46
CA ASN A 14 11.95 7.54 -4.97
C ASN A 14 12.33 8.85 -5.67
N VAL A 15 13.29 9.59 -5.12
CA VAL A 15 13.79 10.83 -5.76
C VAL A 15 14.58 10.51 -7.03
N ALA A 16 15.37 9.44 -7.03
CA ALA A 16 16.15 8.99 -8.19
C ALA A 16 15.31 8.30 -9.28
N GLN A 17 14.03 8.00 -9.03
CA GLN A 17 13.13 7.31 -9.97
C GLN A 17 13.66 5.94 -10.40
N VAL A 18 14.18 5.17 -9.44
CA VAL A 18 14.68 3.81 -9.65
C VAL A 18 13.82 2.78 -8.91
N TYR A 19 13.83 1.54 -9.40
CA TYR A 19 13.15 0.43 -8.74
C TYR A 19 13.78 0.14 -7.38
N ALA A 20 12.93 0.08 -6.36
CA ALA A 20 13.31 -0.22 -4.99
C ALA A 20 12.24 -1.10 -4.35
N GLY A 21 12.39 -2.40 -4.55
CA GLY A 21 11.51 -3.46 -4.10
C GLY A 21 12.02 -4.06 -2.80
N THR A 22 12.84 -5.10 -2.89
CA THR A 22 13.49 -5.70 -1.73
C THR A 22 14.81 -5.01 -1.35
N LEU A 23 15.40 -4.24 -2.26
CA LEU A 23 16.52 -3.37 -1.97
C LEU A 23 16.11 -2.31 -0.94
N ASP A 24 16.90 -2.16 0.12
CA ASP A 24 16.60 -1.17 1.14
C ASP A 24 17.11 0.21 0.73
N SER A 25 16.30 1.23 1.02
CA SER A 25 16.52 2.60 0.57
C SER A 25 16.32 3.53 1.75
N ALA A 26 17.26 4.44 1.98
CA ALA A 26 17.15 5.36 3.11
C ALA A 26 16.04 6.39 2.88
N LEU A 27 15.31 6.74 3.95
CA LEU A 27 14.42 7.90 3.94
C LEU A 27 15.23 9.18 3.67
N THR A 28 14.69 10.09 2.86
CA THR A 28 15.24 11.45 2.75
C THR A 28 14.91 12.26 3.99
N ASN A 29 15.57 13.41 4.20
CA ASN A 29 15.16 14.37 5.25
C ASN A 29 13.69 14.78 5.09
N HIS A 30 13.24 14.91 3.84
CA HIS A 30 11.83 15.16 3.54
C HIS A 30 10.95 13.98 3.96
N GLY A 31 11.33 12.73 3.64
CA GLY A 31 10.63 11.52 4.06
C GLY A 31 10.54 11.35 5.58
N VAL A 32 11.59 11.71 6.32
CA VAL A 32 11.56 11.77 7.79
C VAL A 32 10.55 12.81 8.27
N THR A 33 10.57 14.01 7.68
CA THR A 33 9.61 15.08 8.03
C THR A 33 8.16 14.67 7.74
N GLN A 34 7.92 13.99 6.62
CA GLN A 34 6.61 13.43 6.28
C GLN A 34 6.12 12.46 7.37
N ALA A 35 6.98 11.54 7.82
CA ALA A 35 6.63 10.54 8.84
C ALA A 35 6.35 11.18 10.21
N LEU A 36 7.17 12.14 10.64
CA LEU A 36 6.98 12.89 11.88
C LEU A 36 5.68 13.69 11.88
N ARG A 37 5.35 14.34 10.74
CA ARG A 37 4.09 15.07 10.58
C ARG A 37 2.89 14.14 10.62
N LEU A 38 2.98 12.96 10.00
CA LEU A 38 1.90 11.97 10.09
C LEU A 38 1.69 11.52 11.54
N GLY A 39 2.77 11.19 12.27
CA GLY A 39 2.68 10.84 13.69
C GLY A 39 2.00 11.92 14.52
N SER A 40 2.46 13.17 14.38
CA SER A 40 1.90 14.32 15.10
C SER A 40 0.44 14.58 14.74
N TYR A 41 0.10 14.45 13.46
CA TYR A 41 -1.26 14.62 12.97
C TYR A 41 -2.21 13.58 13.58
N LEU A 42 -1.85 12.30 13.55
CA LEU A 42 -2.62 11.23 14.16
C LEU A 42 -2.80 11.45 15.67
N ALA A 43 -1.74 11.83 16.38
CA ALA A 43 -1.80 12.15 17.80
C ALA A 43 -2.74 13.35 18.09
N SER A 44 -2.65 14.42 17.31
CA SER A 44 -3.50 15.61 17.47
C SER A 44 -4.99 15.33 17.19
N ALA A 45 -5.27 14.36 16.30
CA ALA A 45 -6.61 13.87 16.02
C ALA A 45 -7.08 12.80 17.04
N ASN A 46 -6.34 12.62 18.14
CA ASN A 46 -6.60 11.63 19.20
C ASN A 46 -6.73 10.19 18.66
N VAL A 47 -5.97 9.85 17.62
CA VAL A 47 -5.89 8.49 17.08
C VAL A 47 -4.84 7.71 17.87
N LYS A 48 -5.32 6.89 18.81
CA LYS A 48 -4.49 6.02 19.64
C LYS A 48 -4.23 4.70 18.93
N LEU A 49 -2.96 4.46 18.60
CA LEU A 49 -2.53 3.22 17.98
C LEU A 49 -2.35 2.15 19.05
N SER A 50 -3.04 1.01 18.90
CA SER A 50 -2.91 -0.14 19.80
C SER A 50 -1.86 -1.13 19.31
N LYS A 51 -1.69 -1.27 17.99
CA LYS A 51 -0.69 -2.15 17.38
C LYS A 51 -0.15 -1.58 16.08
N ILE A 52 1.13 -1.80 15.83
CA ILE A 52 1.79 -1.37 14.60
C ILE A 52 2.43 -2.59 13.93
N PHE A 53 2.10 -2.81 12.65
CA PHE A 53 2.82 -3.72 11.77
C PHE A 53 3.62 -2.92 10.76
N SER A 54 4.83 -3.36 10.48
CA SER A 54 5.66 -2.73 9.46
C SER A 54 6.37 -3.77 8.60
N SER A 55 6.61 -3.43 7.33
CA SER A 55 7.66 -4.11 6.57
C SER A 55 8.99 -4.01 7.33
N ASP A 56 9.78 -5.07 7.27
CA ASP A 56 11.09 -5.10 7.91
C ASP A 56 12.17 -4.26 7.19
N LEU A 57 11.88 -3.74 5.99
CA LEU A 57 12.75 -2.81 5.28
C LEU A 57 12.82 -1.47 6.03
N GLN A 58 14.03 -0.89 6.15
CA GLN A 58 14.29 0.26 7.00
C GLN A 58 13.40 1.46 6.66
N ARG A 59 13.10 1.72 5.39
CA ARG A 59 12.20 2.83 5.01
C ARG A 59 10.83 2.76 5.66
N ALA A 60 10.23 1.57 5.70
CA ALA A 60 8.92 1.35 6.30
C ALA A 60 9.04 1.33 7.83
N PHE A 61 10.02 0.59 8.36
CA PHE A 61 10.21 0.48 9.79
C PHE A 61 10.53 1.82 10.46
N LYS A 62 11.44 2.63 9.89
CA LYS A 62 11.74 3.98 10.41
C LYS A 62 10.52 4.89 10.34
N THR A 63 9.73 4.81 9.26
CA THR A 63 8.45 5.54 9.17
C THR A 63 7.51 5.14 10.31
N ALA A 64 7.38 3.83 10.58
CA ALA A 64 6.58 3.31 11.68
C ALA A 64 7.08 3.81 13.05
N GLU A 65 8.39 3.81 13.29
CA GLU A 65 8.96 4.31 14.55
C GLU A 65 8.72 5.81 14.75
N TYR A 66 8.84 6.64 13.71
CA TYR A 66 8.52 8.07 13.84
C TYR A 66 7.05 8.32 14.16
N ILE A 67 6.14 7.52 13.60
CA ILE A 67 4.70 7.59 13.92
C ILE A 67 4.46 7.11 15.35
N ARG A 68 5.10 6.00 15.75
CA ARG A 68 5.02 5.42 17.09
C ARG A 68 5.47 6.39 18.16
N LEU A 69 6.59 7.09 17.96
CA LEU A 69 7.14 8.04 18.93
C LEU A 69 6.24 9.26 19.20
N ALA A 70 5.27 9.54 18.32
CA ALA A 70 4.27 10.57 18.54
C ALA A 70 3.08 10.09 19.41
N GLN A 71 2.99 8.80 19.73
CA GLN A 71 1.95 8.24 20.59
C GLN A 71 2.25 8.48 22.07
N THR A 72 1.22 8.48 22.90
CA THR A 72 1.35 8.59 24.36
C THR A 72 1.53 7.22 25.00
N ASN A 73 2.12 7.19 26.21
CA ASN A 73 2.39 5.93 26.90
C ASN A 73 1.11 5.17 27.31
N PRO A 74 1.12 3.82 27.23
CA PRO A 74 2.22 2.99 26.74
C PRO A 74 2.35 3.05 25.21
N LEU A 75 3.60 3.15 24.73
CA LEU A 75 3.87 3.10 23.30
C LEU A 75 3.44 1.75 22.71
N PRO A 76 2.74 1.72 21.57
CA PRO A 76 2.38 0.47 20.93
C PRO A 76 3.61 -0.30 20.48
N GLU A 77 3.50 -1.63 20.48
CA GLU A 77 4.51 -2.50 19.91
C GLU A 77 4.51 -2.39 18.38
N THR A 78 5.72 -2.38 17.79
CA THR A 78 5.91 -2.46 16.34
C THR A 78 6.46 -3.83 15.95
N THR A 79 5.63 -4.63 15.28
CA THR A 79 6.01 -5.94 14.75
C THR A 79 6.50 -5.81 13.30
N LYS A 80 7.74 -6.24 13.04
CA LYS A 80 8.33 -6.26 11.69
C LYS A 80 7.99 -7.55 10.95
N LEU A 81 7.54 -7.45 9.71
CA LEU A 81 7.10 -8.60 8.92
C LEU A 81 7.64 -8.55 7.49
N LYS A 82 8.33 -9.62 7.07
CA LYS A 82 8.77 -9.82 5.68
C LYS A 82 7.60 -9.92 4.70
N LEU A 83 6.44 -10.40 5.17
CA LEU A 83 5.22 -10.47 4.38
C LEU A 83 4.81 -9.11 3.81
N LEU A 84 5.16 -8.01 4.48
CA LEU A 84 4.81 -6.65 4.09
C LEU A 84 5.85 -5.97 3.19
N ARG A 85 6.91 -6.66 2.76
CA ARG A 85 7.89 -6.13 1.80
C ARG A 85 7.23 -5.77 0.47
N GLU A 86 7.81 -4.78 -0.21
CA GLU A 86 7.41 -4.41 -1.57
C GLU A 86 7.63 -5.59 -2.53
N GLN A 87 7.04 -5.49 -3.72
CA GLN A 87 7.35 -6.39 -4.83
C GLN A 87 8.87 -6.53 -5.00
N ASP A 88 9.39 -7.75 -5.10
CA ASP A 88 10.78 -7.96 -5.52
C ASP A 88 10.92 -7.66 -7.01
N PHE A 89 11.75 -6.68 -7.38
CA PHE A 89 11.97 -6.35 -8.78
C PHE A 89 13.10 -7.18 -9.42
N GLY A 90 13.73 -8.10 -8.69
CA GLY A 90 14.77 -8.96 -9.22
C GLY A 90 15.92 -8.16 -9.83
N SER A 91 16.33 -8.47 -11.06
CA SER A 91 17.41 -7.77 -11.75
C SER A 91 17.06 -6.34 -12.22
N TYR A 92 15.86 -5.83 -11.91
CA TYR A 92 15.50 -4.43 -12.11
C TYR A 92 15.76 -3.56 -10.88
N GLU A 93 16.03 -4.12 -9.70
CA GLU A 93 16.37 -3.34 -8.51
C GLU A 93 17.52 -2.35 -8.79
N GLY A 94 17.34 -1.08 -8.39
CA GLY A 94 18.30 0.00 -8.61
C GLY A 94 18.33 0.58 -10.03
N LYS A 95 17.62 -0.01 -11.00
CA LYS A 95 17.53 0.51 -12.37
C LYS A 95 16.46 1.58 -12.51
N ALA A 96 16.63 2.51 -13.46
CA ALA A 96 15.64 3.54 -13.72
C ALA A 96 14.31 2.93 -14.20
N TYR A 97 13.19 3.56 -13.85
CA TYR A 97 11.87 3.07 -14.26
C TYR A 97 11.70 2.93 -15.77
N THR A 98 12.46 3.71 -16.55
CA THR A 98 12.46 3.67 -18.01
C THR A 98 13.13 2.43 -18.60
N GLU A 99 13.93 1.70 -17.83
CA GLU A 99 14.67 0.52 -18.31
C GLU A 99 13.82 -0.75 -18.38
N ARG A 100 12.63 -0.76 -17.75
CA ARG A 100 11.69 -1.87 -17.87
C ARG A 100 10.71 -1.60 -19.01
N PRO A 101 10.62 -2.48 -20.03
CA PRO A 101 9.65 -2.32 -21.10
C PRO A 101 8.24 -2.27 -20.54
N ARG A 102 7.41 -1.41 -21.14
CA ARG A 102 5.98 -1.43 -20.90
C ARG A 102 5.42 -2.63 -21.63
N VAL A 103 4.57 -3.40 -20.96
CA VAL A 103 3.94 -4.63 -21.49
C VAL A 103 3.00 -4.37 -22.69
N SER A 104 2.75 -3.11 -23.06
CA SER A 104 2.10 -2.76 -24.33
C SER A 104 2.95 -3.11 -25.56
N ASP A 105 4.27 -3.24 -25.42
CA ASP A 105 5.20 -3.58 -26.50
C ASP A 105 5.61 -5.06 -26.44
N LYS A 106 4.71 -5.93 -26.90
CA LYS A 106 4.95 -7.40 -26.91
C LYS A 106 6.28 -7.78 -27.60
N GLN A 107 6.62 -7.12 -28.72
CA GLN A 107 7.89 -7.37 -29.43
C GLN A 107 9.13 -6.90 -28.65
N GLY A 108 9.05 -5.79 -27.92
CA GLY A 108 10.16 -5.29 -27.10
C GLY A 108 10.38 -6.11 -25.83
N GLN A 109 9.29 -6.71 -25.32
CA GLN A 109 9.31 -7.56 -24.13
C GLN A 109 9.99 -8.91 -24.41
N GLU A 110 9.67 -9.58 -25.53
CA GLU A 110 10.29 -10.86 -25.89
C GLU A 110 11.79 -10.71 -26.18
N ALA A 111 12.19 -9.72 -26.98
CA ALA A 111 13.60 -9.48 -27.29
C ALA A 111 14.44 -9.09 -26.06
N LEU A 112 13.88 -8.29 -25.13
CA LEU A 112 14.58 -7.95 -23.90
C LEU A 112 14.66 -9.15 -22.95
N ILE A 113 13.59 -9.93 -22.80
CA ILE A 113 13.58 -11.14 -21.98
C ILE A 113 14.61 -12.14 -22.50
N ASP A 114 14.68 -12.38 -23.82
CA ASP A 114 15.68 -13.28 -24.41
C ASP A 114 17.11 -12.80 -24.14
N SER A 115 17.37 -11.49 -24.25
CA SER A 115 18.70 -10.94 -23.95
C SER A 115 19.07 -11.03 -22.47
N LEU A 116 18.09 -10.85 -21.57
CA LEU A 116 18.30 -10.89 -20.12
C LEU A 116 18.35 -12.32 -19.57
N GLN A 117 17.66 -13.27 -20.21
CA GLN A 117 17.71 -14.69 -19.88
C GLN A 117 19.06 -15.34 -20.23
N SER A 118 19.86 -14.68 -21.07
CA SER A 118 21.24 -15.10 -21.34
C SER A 118 22.21 -14.78 -20.20
N ASP A 119 21.81 -13.93 -19.25
CA ASP A 119 22.58 -13.63 -18.04
C ASP A 119 22.25 -14.67 -16.94
N PRO A 120 23.22 -15.51 -16.53
CA PRO A 120 23.00 -16.52 -15.49
C PRO A 120 22.66 -15.93 -14.11
N ASP A 121 22.95 -14.65 -13.87
CA ASP A 121 22.62 -13.95 -12.62
C ASP A 121 21.25 -13.25 -12.66
N PHE A 122 20.50 -13.40 -13.75
CA PHE A 122 19.20 -12.76 -13.89
C PHE A 122 18.15 -13.29 -12.90
N LYS A 123 17.56 -12.39 -12.14
CA LYS A 123 16.49 -12.65 -11.18
C LYS A 123 15.17 -12.09 -11.72
N TYR A 124 14.17 -12.96 -11.77
CA TYR A 124 12.82 -12.57 -12.17
C TYR A 124 12.16 -11.67 -11.13
N VAL A 125 11.29 -10.79 -11.62
CA VAL A 125 10.40 -9.98 -10.80
C VAL A 125 9.40 -10.90 -10.08
N GLU A 126 9.10 -10.61 -8.82
CA GLU A 126 8.10 -11.36 -8.05
C GLU A 126 6.76 -11.40 -8.79
N PRO A 127 6.19 -12.61 -9.00
CA PRO A 127 4.92 -12.76 -9.68
C PRO A 127 3.75 -12.26 -8.82
N ARG A 128 2.66 -11.90 -9.49
CA ARG A 128 1.45 -11.37 -8.85
C ARG A 128 0.89 -12.32 -7.79
N GLU A 129 0.90 -13.60 -8.09
CA GLU A 129 0.37 -14.69 -7.27
C GLU A 129 1.10 -14.78 -5.93
N SER A 130 2.43 -14.53 -5.94
CA SER A 130 3.24 -14.46 -4.72
C SER A 130 2.79 -13.31 -3.81
N MET A 131 2.60 -12.11 -4.38
CA MET A 131 2.12 -10.96 -3.59
C MET A 131 0.72 -11.20 -3.02
N VAL A 132 -0.18 -11.80 -3.81
CA VAL A 132 -1.52 -12.20 -3.36
C VAL A 132 -1.43 -13.18 -2.19
N LEU A 133 -0.58 -14.21 -2.30
CA LEU A 133 -0.38 -15.19 -1.25
C LEU A 133 0.13 -14.52 0.03
N ARG A 134 1.19 -13.69 -0.05
CA ARG A 134 1.74 -12.98 1.11
C ARG A 134 0.70 -12.11 1.81
N MET A 135 -0.13 -11.40 1.05
CA MET A 135 -1.17 -10.55 1.62
C MET A 135 -2.32 -11.34 2.24
N ASN A 136 -2.73 -12.44 1.61
CA ASN A 136 -3.70 -13.35 2.22
C ASN A 136 -3.17 -13.94 3.52
N THR A 137 -1.93 -14.42 3.55
CA THR A 137 -1.28 -14.89 4.79
C THR A 137 -1.24 -13.80 5.86
N PHE A 138 -0.90 -12.56 5.50
CA PHE A 138 -0.92 -11.46 6.46
C PHE A 138 -2.33 -11.19 7.03
N ILE A 139 -3.34 -11.17 6.16
CA ILE A 139 -4.73 -10.96 6.58
C ILE A 139 -5.18 -12.09 7.51
N ASP A 140 -4.98 -13.34 7.10
CA ASP A 140 -5.54 -14.50 7.77
C ASP A 140 -4.79 -14.81 9.09
N SER A 141 -3.49 -14.56 9.15
CA SER A 141 -2.69 -14.83 10.36
C SER A 141 -2.56 -13.63 11.32
N TYR A 142 -2.66 -12.38 10.84
CA TYR A 142 -2.42 -11.21 11.70
C TYR A 142 -3.64 -10.32 11.87
N LEU A 143 -4.43 -10.10 10.80
CA LEU A 143 -5.61 -9.24 10.91
C LEU A 143 -6.84 -10.00 11.43
N ALA A 144 -7.02 -11.26 11.03
CA ALA A 144 -8.18 -12.06 11.45
C ALA A 144 -8.20 -12.26 12.97
N GLU A 145 -7.07 -12.61 13.57
CA GLU A 145 -6.92 -12.76 15.03
C GLU A 145 -7.29 -11.46 15.77
N LEU A 146 -6.82 -10.32 15.26
CA LEU A 146 -7.11 -9.01 15.85
C LEU A 146 -8.59 -8.63 15.73
N THR A 147 -9.24 -8.97 14.61
CA THR A 147 -10.68 -8.70 14.47
C THR A 147 -11.56 -9.48 15.43
N GLN A 148 -11.06 -10.58 16.00
CA GLN A 148 -11.79 -11.41 16.98
C GLN A 148 -11.51 -10.99 18.42
N GLY A 149 -10.29 -10.55 18.72
CA GLY A 149 -9.85 -10.24 20.09
C GLY A 149 -9.83 -8.76 20.48
N MET A 150 -9.95 -7.82 19.54
CA MET A 150 -9.87 -6.38 19.83
C MET A 150 -11.22 -5.76 20.21
N ALA A 151 -11.16 -4.80 21.13
CA ALA A 151 -12.33 -4.02 21.51
C ALA A 151 -12.75 -3.07 20.38
N ASP A 152 -14.04 -2.70 20.38
CA ASP A 152 -14.51 -1.64 19.50
C ASP A 152 -13.78 -0.32 19.80
N GLY A 153 -12.99 0.14 18.84
CA GLY A 153 -12.21 1.38 18.93
C GLY A 153 -10.69 1.21 18.77
N ASP A 154 -10.18 -0.03 18.86
CA ASP A 154 -8.75 -0.28 18.67
C ASP A 154 -8.28 0.08 17.25
N THR A 155 -7.15 0.78 17.16
CA THR A 155 -6.56 1.22 15.88
C THR A 155 -5.25 0.50 15.59
N VAL A 156 -5.24 -0.27 14.51
CA VAL A 156 -4.05 -0.96 13.99
C VAL A 156 -3.46 -0.13 12.85
N ALA A 157 -2.15 0.11 12.87
CA ALA A 157 -1.44 0.73 11.75
C ALA A 157 -0.58 -0.31 11.02
N VAL A 158 -0.63 -0.31 9.69
CA VAL A 158 0.20 -1.15 8.81
C VAL A 158 1.02 -0.24 7.90
N ILE A 159 2.34 -0.21 8.12
CA ILE A 159 3.27 0.62 7.35
C ILE A 159 4.02 -0.26 6.35
N ALA A 160 3.77 -0.04 5.06
CA ALA A 160 4.36 -0.84 3.97
C ALA A 160 4.66 0.03 2.73
N HIS A 161 4.46 -0.53 1.54
CA HIS A 161 4.91 0.04 0.26
C HIS A 161 3.75 0.14 -0.74
N GLY A 162 3.93 0.91 -1.81
CA GLY A 162 2.82 1.30 -2.68
C GLY A 162 2.14 0.11 -3.35
N ILE A 163 2.90 -0.77 -4.01
CA ILE A 163 2.32 -1.90 -4.75
C ILE A 163 1.71 -2.89 -3.77
N ILE A 164 2.46 -3.29 -2.74
CA ILE A 164 1.99 -4.29 -1.78
C ILE A 164 0.75 -3.83 -0.99
N LEU A 165 0.60 -2.53 -0.69
CA LEU A 165 -0.61 -2.00 -0.07
C LEU A 165 -1.84 -2.10 -0.97
N SER A 166 -1.68 -1.93 -2.29
CA SER A 166 -2.77 -2.18 -3.24
C SER A 166 -3.16 -3.66 -3.30
N PHE A 167 -2.22 -4.59 -3.12
CA PHE A 167 -2.55 -6.01 -2.94
C PHE A 167 -3.24 -6.30 -1.61
N LEU A 168 -2.76 -5.71 -0.52
CA LEU A 168 -3.38 -5.84 0.80
C LEU A 168 -4.83 -5.37 0.78
N TRP A 169 -5.07 -4.19 0.20
CA TRP A 169 -6.41 -3.64 0.06
C TRP A 169 -7.35 -4.58 -0.69
N ARG A 170 -6.92 -5.09 -1.86
CA ARG A 170 -7.71 -6.05 -2.65
C ARG A 170 -7.99 -7.34 -1.87
N GLY A 171 -7.00 -7.85 -1.13
CA GLY A 171 -7.17 -9.01 -0.26
C GLY A 171 -8.19 -8.76 0.85
N ILE A 172 -8.17 -7.57 1.47
CA ILE A 172 -9.15 -7.16 2.49
C ILE A 172 -10.54 -7.09 1.87
N MET A 173 -10.72 -6.42 0.73
CA MET A 173 -12.03 -6.32 0.06
C MET A 173 -12.63 -7.70 -0.24
N GLN A 174 -11.82 -8.69 -0.61
CA GLN A 174 -12.27 -10.05 -0.89
C GLN A 174 -12.83 -10.78 0.35
N ARG A 175 -12.58 -10.27 1.57
CA ARG A 175 -13.16 -10.81 2.82
C ARG A 175 -14.53 -10.23 3.16
N PHE A 176 -15.03 -9.27 2.37
CA PHE A 176 -16.33 -8.64 2.56
C PHE A 176 -17.18 -8.80 1.30
N GLU A 177 -18.48 -9.00 1.49
CA GLU A 177 -19.42 -8.87 0.39
C GLU A 177 -19.47 -7.42 -0.10
N THR A 178 -19.59 -7.19 -1.41
CA THR A 178 -19.56 -5.83 -1.99
C THR A 178 -20.58 -4.88 -1.34
N ARG A 179 -21.76 -5.38 -0.97
CA ARG A 179 -22.82 -4.60 -0.28
C ARG A 179 -22.44 -4.16 1.13
N ASN A 180 -21.46 -4.82 1.74
CA ASN A 180 -20.97 -4.56 3.09
C ASN A 180 -19.69 -3.69 3.06
N ILE A 181 -19.29 -3.18 1.89
CA ILE A 181 -18.23 -2.18 1.73
C ILE A 181 -18.89 -0.82 1.52
N LEU A 182 -18.79 0.05 2.51
CA LEU A 182 -19.40 1.38 2.51
C LEU A 182 -18.32 2.46 2.38
N LEU A 183 -18.63 3.52 1.65
CA LEU A 183 -17.79 4.72 1.57
C LEU A 183 -18.33 5.77 2.53
N ALA A 184 -17.45 6.35 3.34
CA ALA A 184 -17.82 7.50 4.15
C ALA A 184 -18.11 8.72 3.24
N PRO A 185 -19.00 9.65 3.65
CA PRO A 185 -19.39 10.79 2.82
C PRO A 185 -18.23 11.61 2.22
N PRO A 186 -17.11 11.88 2.93
CA PRO A 186 -15.96 12.58 2.35
C PRO A 186 -15.33 11.86 1.15
N VAL A 187 -15.40 10.52 1.11
CA VAL A 187 -14.89 9.70 0.01
C VAL A 187 -15.88 9.70 -1.15
N MET A 188 -17.18 9.62 -0.86
CA MET A 188 -18.23 9.67 -1.90
C MET A 188 -18.24 10.99 -2.68
N ILE A 189 -17.94 12.12 -2.03
CA ILE A 189 -17.90 13.43 -2.68
C ILE A 189 -16.67 13.57 -3.60
N ALA A 190 -15.57 12.87 -3.27
CA ALA A 190 -14.36 12.82 -4.09
C ALA A 190 -14.48 11.81 -5.26
N ASP A 191 -15.52 10.98 -5.28
CA ASP A 191 -15.70 9.89 -6.22
C ASP A 191 -16.30 10.37 -7.55
N ARG A 192 -15.43 10.57 -8.55
CA ARG A 192 -15.81 10.70 -9.97
C ARG A 192 -15.68 9.36 -10.70
N GLY A 193 -16.22 8.27 -10.14
CA GLY A 193 -16.26 6.97 -10.81
C GLY A 193 -14.96 6.15 -10.69
N MET A 194 -14.31 6.18 -9.53
CA MET A 194 -13.17 5.28 -9.28
C MET A 194 -13.66 3.86 -8.99
N ASP A 195 -13.13 2.88 -9.70
CA ASP A 195 -13.22 1.48 -9.27
C ASP A 195 -12.37 1.33 -8.01
N LEU A 196 -13.03 1.09 -6.87
CA LEU A 196 -12.37 0.92 -5.57
C LEU A 196 -11.29 -0.16 -5.58
N LYS A 197 -11.32 -1.11 -6.53
CA LYS A 197 -10.25 -2.11 -6.70
C LYS A 197 -8.91 -1.50 -7.14
N TYR A 198 -8.94 -0.32 -7.76
CA TYR A 198 -7.79 0.38 -8.33
C TYR A 198 -7.70 1.79 -7.73
N LEU A 199 -7.11 1.88 -6.54
CA LEU A 199 -6.97 3.14 -5.78
C LEU A 199 -5.94 4.12 -6.39
N GLY A 200 -5.33 3.78 -7.53
CA GLY A 200 -4.24 4.54 -8.12
C GLY A 200 -2.95 4.49 -7.30
N SER A 201 -2.08 5.48 -7.49
CA SER A 201 -0.78 5.54 -6.81
C SER A 201 -0.88 6.03 -5.36
N TRP A 202 -0.18 5.34 -4.46
CA TRP A 202 -0.05 5.75 -3.06
C TRP A 202 1.01 6.85 -2.94
N ALA A 203 0.69 7.99 -2.32
CA ALA A 203 1.70 9.00 -2.01
C ALA A 203 2.59 8.54 -0.84
N ASN A 204 3.83 9.03 -0.76
CA ASN A 204 4.67 8.78 0.42
C ASN A 204 3.98 9.33 1.70
N THR A 205 3.89 8.51 2.75
CA THR A 205 3.06 8.75 3.95
C THR A 205 1.57 8.99 3.69
N GLY A 206 1.10 8.77 2.46
CA GLY A 206 -0.32 8.71 2.17
C GLY A 206 -0.92 7.52 2.91
N TYR A 207 -2.07 7.74 3.54
CA TYR A 207 -2.74 6.69 4.31
C TYR A 207 -4.18 6.46 3.86
N MET A 208 -4.62 5.21 4.01
CA MET A 208 -6.01 4.81 3.88
C MET A 208 -6.55 4.50 5.27
N ASP A 209 -7.75 4.99 5.55
CA ASP A 209 -8.42 4.84 6.84
C ASP A 209 -9.64 3.96 6.68
N LEU A 210 -9.62 2.81 7.34
CA LEU A 210 -10.65 1.80 7.28
C LEU A 210 -11.24 1.57 8.65
N GLU A 211 -12.54 1.32 8.71
CA GLU A 211 -13.23 0.95 9.94
C GLU A 211 -14.04 -0.32 9.71
N ILE A 212 -13.76 -1.35 10.50
CA ILE A 212 -14.44 -2.64 10.47
C ILE A 212 -15.34 -2.73 11.70
N ARG A 213 -16.65 -2.90 11.46
CA ARG A 213 -17.67 -3.03 12.50
C ARG A 213 -18.42 -4.34 12.37
N LYS A 214 -18.89 -4.89 13.50
CA LYS A 214 -19.91 -5.95 13.47
C LYS A 214 -21.23 -5.33 13.00
N LYS A 215 -21.94 -6.02 12.11
CA LYS A 215 -23.29 -5.60 11.72
C LYS A 215 -24.20 -5.87 12.91
N SER A 216 -24.68 -4.81 13.57
CA SER A 216 -25.68 -4.96 14.62
C SER A 216 -26.93 -5.56 13.98
N ILE A 217 -27.30 -6.77 14.39
CA ILE A 217 -28.61 -7.33 14.05
C ILE A 217 -29.62 -6.52 14.86
N SER A 218 -30.31 -5.58 14.20
CA SER A 218 -31.53 -5.01 14.76
C SER A 218 -32.58 -6.12 14.73
N THR A 219 -32.84 -6.75 15.88
CA THR A 219 -34.10 -7.46 16.09
C THR A 219 -35.22 -6.44 16.18
N GLN A 220 -35.77 -6.05 15.03
CA GLN A 220 -37.16 -5.63 14.96
C GLN A 220 -37.86 -6.43 13.86
N ASP A 221 -38.72 -7.31 14.37
CA ASP A 221 -39.79 -8.04 13.69
C ASP A 221 -40.90 -7.08 13.26
N SER A 222 -41.83 -7.60 12.46
CA SER A 222 -43.09 -7.04 11.95
C SER A 222 -42.99 -6.16 10.70
N GLY A 223 -43.63 -6.68 9.63
CA GLY A 223 -43.49 -6.19 8.28
C GLY A 223 -44.20 -4.88 7.98
N HIS A 224 -43.70 -4.23 6.95
CA HIS A 224 -44.55 -3.50 6.02
C HIS A 224 -43.99 -3.61 4.61
N THR A 225 -44.75 -4.31 3.77
CA THR A 225 -44.71 -4.29 2.31
C THR A 225 -44.85 -2.87 1.77
N SER A 226 -43.97 -2.46 0.86
CA SER A 226 -44.26 -1.51 -0.24
C SER A 226 -43.08 -1.39 -1.22
N PRO A 227 -43.32 -0.96 -2.48
CA PRO A 227 -43.05 -1.85 -3.61
C PRO A 227 -41.81 -1.53 -4.43
N ARG A 228 -41.41 -2.55 -5.18
CA ARG A 228 -40.46 -2.60 -6.28
C ARG A 228 -40.79 -1.53 -7.33
N LEU A 229 -39.87 -0.62 -7.62
CA LEU A 229 -39.89 0.22 -8.82
C LEU A 229 -38.85 -0.30 -9.82
N HIS A 230 -39.35 -0.99 -10.84
CA HIS A 230 -38.68 -1.17 -12.12
C HIS A 230 -38.83 0.12 -12.93
N GLN A 231 -37.73 0.63 -13.50
CA GLN A 231 -37.58 1.40 -14.75
C GLN A 231 -36.23 2.13 -14.64
N SER A 232 -35.39 2.30 -15.66
CA SER A 232 -35.45 2.05 -17.10
C SER A 232 -34.01 2.29 -17.58
N GLN A 233 -33.51 1.45 -18.46
CA GLN A 233 -32.37 1.77 -19.32
C GLN A 233 -32.60 3.13 -20.00
N ARG A 234 -31.57 3.97 -20.03
CA ARG A 234 -31.40 4.99 -21.07
C ARG A 234 -29.94 5.05 -21.45
N ASP A 235 -29.68 4.60 -22.67
CA ASP A 235 -28.52 4.95 -23.46
C ASP A 235 -28.41 6.47 -23.60
N ILE A 236 -27.23 7.03 -23.34
CA ILE A 236 -26.80 8.28 -23.98
C ILE A 236 -25.33 8.13 -24.37
N THR A 237 -25.16 8.00 -25.68
CA THR A 237 -23.93 8.19 -26.43
C THR A 237 -23.58 9.69 -26.51
N GLN A 238 -22.27 9.94 -26.57
CA GLN A 238 -21.57 11.01 -27.31
C GLN A 238 -21.10 12.33 -26.63
N TYR A 239 -19.77 12.47 -26.75
CA TYR A 239 -18.88 13.65 -26.87
C TYR A 239 -18.78 14.71 -25.75
N SER A 240 -17.57 14.86 -25.19
CA SER A 240 -16.66 15.95 -25.62
C SER A 240 -15.30 15.87 -24.91
N THR A 241 -14.26 15.95 -25.73
CA THR A 241 -12.85 16.27 -25.49
C THR A 241 -12.68 17.45 -24.52
N LEU A 242 -11.67 17.40 -23.63
CA LEU A 242 -10.85 18.54 -23.16
C LEU A 242 -9.73 18.08 -22.19
N GLU A 243 -8.49 18.18 -22.68
CA GLU A 243 -7.22 18.54 -22.02
C GLU A 243 -6.86 17.92 -20.65
N GLN A 244 -6.08 16.84 -20.70
CA GLN A 244 -5.26 16.35 -19.57
C GLN A 244 -4.02 17.24 -19.41
N ARG A 245 -3.89 17.89 -18.24
CA ARG A 245 -2.61 18.42 -17.76
C ARG A 245 -1.90 17.36 -16.91
N ASP A 246 -0.61 17.28 -17.19
CA ASP A 246 0.46 16.48 -16.61
C ASP A 246 0.26 15.95 -15.18
N SER A 247 0.27 14.62 -15.05
CA SER A 247 0.47 13.91 -13.79
C SER A 247 1.80 13.12 -13.85
N GLU A 248 2.72 13.44 -12.93
CA GLU A 248 4.13 13.03 -12.88
C GLU A 248 4.40 11.55 -12.52
N PHE A 249 3.47 10.62 -12.78
CA PHE A 249 3.74 9.17 -12.69
C PHE A 249 2.98 8.45 -13.81
N PRO A 250 3.56 7.42 -14.45
CA PRO A 250 2.87 6.70 -15.52
C PRO A 250 1.59 6.04 -14.98
N PRO A 251 0.49 6.05 -15.75
CA PRO A 251 -0.75 5.42 -15.35
C PRO A 251 -0.55 3.92 -15.11
N GLU A 252 -1.23 3.44 -14.09
CA GLU A 252 -1.23 2.06 -13.61
C GLU A 252 -1.44 1.08 -14.77
N LEU A 253 -0.57 0.09 -14.84
CA LEU A 253 -0.53 -0.93 -15.87
C LEU A 253 -1.82 -1.77 -15.82
N ALA A 254 -2.76 -1.49 -16.73
CA ALA A 254 -3.87 -2.39 -17.01
C ALA A 254 -3.34 -3.64 -17.71
N TYR A 255 -3.44 -4.81 -17.08
CA TYR A 255 -3.04 -6.09 -17.69
C TYR A 255 -4.23 -7.04 -17.87
N PRO A 256 -4.39 -7.61 -19.09
CA PRO A 256 -5.48 -8.54 -19.37
C PRO A 256 -5.22 -9.90 -18.70
N ALA A 257 -6.31 -10.54 -18.27
CA ALA A 257 -6.31 -11.91 -17.78
C ALA A 257 -5.93 -12.88 -18.91
N ILE A 258 -4.94 -13.75 -18.67
CA ILE A 258 -4.73 -14.94 -19.49
C ILE A 258 -5.20 -16.15 -18.67
N LEU A 259 -6.26 -16.78 -19.15
CA LEU A 259 -6.76 -18.07 -18.69
C LEU A 259 -5.93 -19.22 -19.28
N ASN A 260 -5.86 -20.29 -18.48
CA ASN A 260 -5.74 -21.71 -18.82
C ASN A 260 -4.38 -22.28 -19.19
N GLY A 261 -3.80 -22.98 -18.21
CA GLY A 261 -2.92 -24.13 -18.39
C GLY A 261 -3.12 -25.08 -17.23
N ALA A 262 -3.93 -26.11 -17.43
CA ALA A 262 -4.20 -27.15 -16.44
C ALA A 262 -2.92 -27.97 -16.16
N ILE A 263 -2.55 -28.09 -14.89
CA ILE A 263 -1.59 -29.09 -14.43
C ILE A 263 -2.28 -29.86 -13.29
N SER A 264 -2.69 -31.08 -13.60
CA SER A 264 -3.24 -32.05 -12.65
C SER A 264 -2.11 -32.65 -11.82
N LEU A 265 -2.23 -32.61 -10.49
CA LEU A 265 -1.41 -33.42 -9.58
C LEU A 265 -2.33 -34.35 -8.78
N PRO A 266 -1.97 -35.64 -8.59
CA PRO A 266 -2.79 -36.57 -7.85
C PRO A 266 -2.51 -36.44 -6.35
N PHE A 267 -3.55 -36.26 -5.53
CA PHE A 267 -3.43 -36.39 -4.08
C PHE A 267 -4.50 -37.36 -3.57
N GLN A 268 -4.04 -38.47 -3.00
CA GLN A 268 -4.88 -39.50 -2.37
C GLN A 268 -5.44 -38.97 -1.05
N ALA A 269 -6.75 -39.06 -0.89
CA ALA A 269 -7.46 -38.69 0.32
C ALA A 269 -7.34 -39.80 1.38
N SER A 270 -6.81 -39.46 2.56
CA SER A 270 -7.01 -40.23 3.79
C SER A 270 -8.01 -39.47 4.67
N THR A 271 -9.15 -40.10 4.93
CA THR A 271 -10.26 -39.55 5.71
C THR A 271 -9.99 -39.66 7.21
N SER A 272 -10.26 -38.57 7.94
CA SER A 272 -10.47 -38.57 9.40
C SER A 272 -11.67 -37.66 9.70
N PRO A 273 -12.50 -37.99 10.70
CA PRO A 273 -13.87 -37.51 10.78
C PRO A 273 -13.97 -36.03 11.14
N MET A 274 -14.84 -35.38 10.38
CA MET A 274 -15.20 -33.98 10.32
C MET A 274 -15.73 -33.49 11.68
N GLN A 275 -14.95 -32.66 12.38
CA GLN A 275 -15.51 -31.77 13.41
C GLN A 275 -16.45 -30.79 12.73
N GLN A 276 -17.64 -30.57 13.32
CA GLN A 276 -18.66 -29.67 12.80
C GLN A 276 -18.07 -28.27 12.55
N PRO A 277 -18.39 -27.61 11.43
CA PRO A 277 -17.93 -26.27 11.17
C PRO A 277 -18.56 -25.30 12.19
N PRO A 278 -17.77 -24.36 12.75
CA PRO A 278 -18.32 -23.35 13.65
C PRO A 278 -19.34 -22.46 12.90
N SER A 279 -20.31 -22.01 13.68
CA SER A 279 -21.43 -21.11 13.37
C SER A 279 -21.16 -20.04 12.31
N SER A 280 -22.20 -19.73 11.54
CA SER A 280 -22.31 -18.66 10.51
C SER A 280 -21.34 -17.49 10.69
N PRO A 281 -20.63 -17.04 9.62
CA PRO A 281 -19.68 -15.93 9.73
C PRO A 281 -20.42 -14.69 10.24
N GLU A 282 -19.97 -14.16 11.38
CA GLU A 282 -20.47 -12.89 11.92
C GLU A 282 -20.44 -11.84 10.79
N GLU A 283 -21.62 -11.32 10.40
CA GLU A 283 -21.72 -10.39 9.29
C GLU A 283 -21.04 -9.08 9.70
N ARG A 284 -19.97 -8.70 8.98
CA ARG A 284 -19.16 -7.50 9.26
C ARG A 284 -19.27 -6.50 8.13
N VAL A 285 -19.16 -5.23 8.47
CA VAL A 285 -19.18 -4.09 7.55
C VAL A 285 -17.81 -3.43 7.53
N LEU A 286 -17.32 -3.12 6.33
CA LEU A 286 -16.09 -2.37 6.08
C LEU A 286 -16.47 -0.96 5.62
N ILE A 287 -16.00 0.06 6.33
CA ILE A 287 -16.24 1.46 6.01
C ILE A 287 -14.90 2.09 5.60
N VAL A 288 -14.81 2.59 4.37
CA VAL A 288 -13.65 3.34 3.87
C VAL A 288 -13.84 4.82 4.20
N LYS A 289 -13.03 5.34 5.13
CA LYS A 289 -13.14 6.71 5.66
C LYS A 289 -12.28 7.71 4.91
N ALA A 290 -11.14 7.27 4.40
CA ALA A 290 -10.26 8.09 3.58
C ALA A 290 -9.41 7.19 2.67
N ILE A 291 -9.10 7.67 1.46
CA ILE A 291 -8.21 7.00 0.50
C ILE A 291 -7.03 7.92 0.23
N ASN A 292 -5.80 7.42 0.42
CA ASN A 292 -4.56 8.12 0.12
C ASN A 292 -4.52 9.57 0.66
N CYS A 293 -4.99 9.76 1.90
CA CYS A 293 -5.08 11.05 2.57
C CYS A 293 -3.68 11.60 2.86
N ARG A 294 -3.55 12.93 2.70
CA ARG A 294 -2.29 13.68 2.78
C ARG A 294 -2.43 14.98 3.58
N ASP A 295 -3.45 15.10 4.44
CA ASP A 295 -3.72 16.35 5.16
C ASP A 295 -2.56 16.78 6.07
N HIS A 296 -1.82 15.82 6.63
CA HIS A 296 -0.61 16.06 7.41
C HIS A 296 0.53 16.70 6.60
N LEU A 297 0.48 16.62 5.27
CA LEU A 297 1.45 17.22 4.36
C LEU A 297 1.08 18.64 3.94
N ARG A 298 -0.07 19.17 4.37
CA ARG A 298 -0.49 20.52 4.01
C ARG A 298 0.57 21.53 4.43
N GLY A 299 0.98 22.37 3.47
CA GLY A 299 2.03 23.38 3.66
C GLY A 299 3.46 22.82 3.82
N LEU A 300 3.68 21.50 3.70
CA LEU A 300 5.03 20.94 3.64
C LEU A 300 5.62 21.21 2.25
N LYS A 301 6.68 22.01 2.18
CA LYS A 301 7.45 22.22 0.95
C LYS A 301 8.68 21.34 0.95
N LYS A 302 9.06 20.79 -0.21
CA LYS A 302 10.38 20.20 -0.39
C LYS A 302 11.42 21.32 -0.28
N THR A 303 12.37 21.17 0.63
CA THR A 303 13.54 22.05 0.68
C THR A 303 14.37 21.81 -0.59
N ARG A 304 14.76 22.89 -1.28
CA ARG A 304 15.68 22.83 -2.42
C ARG A 304 17.07 22.47 -1.87
N GLY A 305 17.34 21.17 -1.78
CA GLY A 305 18.58 20.61 -1.24
C GLY A 305 18.39 19.11 -1.08
N GLY A 306 18.79 18.36 -2.12
CA GLY A 306 18.77 16.90 -2.12
C GLY A 306 19.59 16.31 -0.97
N ILE A 307 19.28 15.04 -0.66
CA ILE A 307 20.05 14.08 0.15
C ILE A 307 21.07 14.73 1.08
N GLY A 308 20.62 15.09 2.29
CA GLY A 308 21.51 15.53 3.36
C GLY A 308 21.84 17.03 3.33
N SER A 309 20.90 17.86 3.75
CA SER A 309 21.27 19.13 4.40
C SER A 309 21.24 18.93 5.91
N LEU A 310 22.40 18.59 6.49
CA LEU A 310 22.67 19.01 7.86
C LEU A 310 22.75 20.54 7.85
N GLN A 311 22.32 21.19 8.94
CA GLN A 311 22.64 22.61 9.13
C GLN A 311 24.15 22.76 9.01
N TYR A 312 24.59 23.75 8.24
CA TYR A 312 25.99 24.10 8.02
C TYR A 312 26.78 23.99 9.34
N ASP A 313 27.65 22.99 9.43
CA ASP A 313 28.59 22.83 10.53
C ASP A 313 29.91 23.46 10.05
N GLU A 314 30.33 24.54 10.71
CA GLU A 314 31.61 25.23 10.42
C GLU A 314 32.83 24.28 10.53
N LYS A 315 32.68 23.11 11.17
CA LYS A 315 33.72 22.08 11.27
C LYS A 315 33.79 21.15 10.05
N GLN A 316 32.82 21.17 9.13
CA GLN A 316 32.88 20.39 7.90
C GLN A 316 33.77 21.06 6.87
N SER A 317 34.97 20.52 6.69
CA SER A 317 35.92 20.96 5.68
C SER A 317 35.39 20.68 4.26
N SER A 318 35.36 21.70 3.41
CA SER A 318 34.98 21.60 1.99
C SER A 318 35.84 20.57 1.25
N MET A 319 35.26 19.87 0.26
CA MET A 319 35.94 18.83 -0.53
C MET A 319 37.28 19.31 -1.14
N ASP A 320 37.43 20.61 -1.39
CA ASP A 320 38.66 21.25 -1.85
C ASP A 320 39.85 21.09 -0.89
N SER A 321 39.62 20.89 0.41
CA SER A 321 40.69 20.68 1.40
C SER A 321 41.35 19.31 1.25
N PHE A 322 40.70 18.35 0.58
CA PHE A 322 41.23 17.01 0.34
C PHE A 322 42.10 16.94 -0.92
N VAL A 323 41.98 17.89 -1.84
CA VAL A 323 42.78 17.95 -3.07
C VAL A 323 44.03 18.80 -2.82
N LYS A 324 45.01 18.27 -2.09
CA LYS A 324 46.36 18.87 -2.03
C LYS A 324 46.95 18.88 -3.45
N ARG A 325 47.04 20.07 -4.06
CA ARG A 325 47.81 20.29 -5.30
C ARG A 325 49.25 19.80 -5.09
N ARG A 326 49.63 18.71 -5.75
CA ARG A 326 51.03 18.35 -5.95
C ARG A 326 51.68 19.48 -6.75
N LYS A 327 52.55 20.27 -6.11
CA LYS A 327 53.49 21.14 -6.84
C LYS A 327 54.46 20.21 -7.57
N VAL A 328 54.38 20.19 -8.88
CA VAL A 328 55.45 19.66 -9.74
C VAL A 328 56.51 20.75 -9.77
N GLY A 329 57.66 20.46 -9.15
CA GLY A 329 58.88 21.25 -9.27
C GLY A 329 59.71 20.76 -10.45
#